data_AF-A0A6M1LXY5-F1
#
_entry.id   AF-A0A6M1LXY5-F1
#
_cell.length_a   1.000
_cell.length_b   1.000
_cell.length_c   1.000
_cell.angle_alpha   90.00
_cell.angle_beta   90.00
_cell.angle_gamma   90.00
#
_symmetry.space_group_name_H-M   'P 1'
#
loop_
_entity.id
_entity.type
_entity.pdbx_description
1 polymer ?
#
loop_
_entity_poly.entity_id
_entity_poly.type
_entity_poly.pdbx_seq_one_letter_code
_entity_poly.pdbx_strand_id
1 'polypeptide(L)'
;MILAACEGRHWQYEIVEHADGYVVRMRDLESGDLDDDGVTVFRTMPVAFAFAAMSAAFDRFTASTDEEADDVQMATDFAVTERAFSDLSSRLCDGGVAGRLVQAWERQPAEGPRLTLH
;
A
#
# COMPACT_ATOMS: atom_id res chain seq x y z
N MET A 1 -14.14 1.20 6.01
CA MET A 1 -13.93 0.44 7.28
C MET A 1 -12.50 -0.09 7.28
N ILE A 2 -11.77 -0.08 8.41
CA ILE A 2 -10.43 -0.72 8.48
C ILE A 2 -10.62 -2.24 8.53
N LEU A 3 -9.93 -2.95 7.64
CA LEU A 3 -9.98 -4.41 7.53
C LEU A 3 -8.83 -5.07 8.29
N ALA A 4 -7.63 -4.51 8.17
CA ALA A 4 -6.42 -4.97 8.81
C ALA A 4 -5.36 -3.86 8.81
N ALA A 5 -4.29 -4.05 9.57
CA ALA A 5 -3.12 -3.20 9.52
C ALA A 5 -1.84 -4.04 9.64
N CYS A 6 -0.79 -3.61 8.96
CA CYS A 6 0.55 -4.18 9.10
C CYS A 6 1.46 -3.13 9.74
N GLU A 7 2.14 -3.50 10.81
CA GLU A 7 2.99 -2.58 11.57
C GLU A 7 4.45 -2.67 11.07
N GLY A 8 4.98 -1.54 10.64
CA GLY A 8 6.39 -1.32 10.37
C GLY A 8 7.15 -0.91 11.64
N ARG A 9 8.25 -0.17 11.47
CA ARG A 9 8.99 0.45 12.58
C ARG A 9 8.48 1.85 12.87
N HIS A 10 8.24 2.65 11.85
CA HIS A 10 7.78 4.04 11.95
C HIS A 10 6.34 4.18 11.47
N TRP A 11 5.90 3.31 10.58
CA TRP A 11 4.60 3.41 9.92
C TRP A 11 3.72 2.19 10.19
N GLN A 12 2.43 2.43 10.38
CA GLN A 12 1.39 1.43 10.30
C GLN A 12 0.66 1.55 8.96
N TYR A 13 0.62 0.45 8.21
CA TYR A 13 -0.02 0.36 6.90
C TYR A 13 -1.44 -0.17 7.09
N GLU A 14 -2.42 0.73 7.11
CA GLU A 14 -3.83 0.39 7.30
C GLU A 14 -4.49 0.04 5.97
N ILE A 15 -5.21 -1.07 5.93
CA ILE A 15 -6.03 -1.49 4.79
C ILE A 15 -7.48 -1.11 5.07
N VAL A 16 -8.05 -0.26 4.21
CA VAL A 16 -9.39 0.30 4.35
C VAL A 16 -10.23 -0.10 3.14
N GLU A 17 -11.44 -0.59 3.39
CA GLU A 17 -12.43 -0.81 2.34
C GLU A 17 -12.96 0.53 1.80
N HIS A 18 -12.96 0.67 0.48
CA HIS A 18 -13.49 1.81 -0.28
C HIS A 18 -14.47 1.32 -1.35
N ALA A 19 -15.36 2.19 -1.85
CA ALA A 19 -16.35 1.82 -2.86
C ALA A 19 -15.71 1.20 -4.12
N ASP A 20 -14.53 1.69 -4.49
CA ASP A 20 -13.80 1.28 -5.69
C ASP A 20 -12.68 0.25 -5.44
N GLY A 21 -12.62 -0.32 -4.23
CA GLY A 21 -11.64 -1.36 -3.89
C GLY A 21 -11.07 -1.24 -2.48
N TYR A 22 -9.75 -1.33 -2.37
CA TYR A 22 -9.03 -1.41 -1.11
C TYR A 22 -7.91 -0.38 -1.08
N VAL A 23 -7.91 0.45 -0.04
CA VAL A 23 -6.97 1.54 0.13
C VAL A 23 -5.95 1.15 1.19
N VAL A 24 -4.68 1.19 0.85
CA VAL A 24 -3.59 1.13 1.82
C VAL A 24 -3.12 2.54 2.10
N ARG A 25 -3.17 2.95 3.37
CA ARG A 25 -2.71 4.26 3.84
C ARG A 25 -1.69 4.09 4.95
N MET A 26 -0.78 5.04 5.04
CA MET A 26 0.26 5.06 6.06
C MET A 26 -0.21 5.91 7.25
N ARG A 27 -0.04 5.38 8.46
CA ARG A 27 -0.19 6.10 9.71
C ARG A 27 1.15 6.15 10.41
N ASP A 28 1.58 7.35 10.78
CA ASP A 28 2.77 7.55 11.60
C ASP A 28 2.50 6.98 13.01
N LEU A 29 3.39 6.09 13.50
CA LEU A 29 3.26 5.47 14.81
C LEU A 29 3.62 6.42 15.96
N GLU A 30 4.42 7.46 15.71
CA GLU A 30 4.82 8.45 16.70
C GLU A 30 3.74 9.54 16.85
N SER A 31 3.34 10.17 15.74
CA SER A 31 2.34 11.25 15.77
C SER A 31 0.90 10.75 15.74
N GLY A 32 0.65 9.57 15.18
CA GLY A 32 -0.68 9.03 14.94
C GLY A 32 -1.36 9.58 13.68
N ASP A 33 -0.69 10.50 12.96
CA ASP A 33 -1.22 11.17 11.78
C ASP A 33 -1.22 10.26 10.55
N LEU A 34 -2.19 10.49 9.65
CA LEU A 34 -2.25 9.79 8.37
C LEU A 34 -1.44 10.56 7.32
N ASP A 35 -0.68 9.82 6.53
CA ASP A 35 -0.02 10.35 5.34
C ASP A 35 -0.96 10.22 4.14
N ASP A 36 -1.48 11.36 3.70
CA ASP A 36 -2.38 11.48 2.55
C ASP A 36 -1.68 11.30 1.19
N ASP A 37 -0.35 11.49 1.15
CA ASP A 37 0.45 11.34 -0.08
C ASP A 37 0.88 9.88 -0.32
N GLY A 38 1.08 9.11 0.76
CA GLY A 38 1.44 7.69 0.75
C GLY A 38 0.31 6.70 0.41
N VAL A 39 -0.85 7.20 -0.03
CA VAL A 39 -2.03 6.36 -0.27
C VAL A 39 -1.90 5.55 -1.58
N THR A 40 -2.17 4.24 -1.51
CA THR A 40 -2.22 3.35 -2.68
C THR A 40 -3.54 2.59 -2.72
N VAL A 41 -4.19 2.57 -3.89
CA VAL A 41 -5.49 1.94 -4.11
C VAL A 41 -5.34 0.69 -4.97
N PHE A 42 -5.92 -0.42 -4.51
CA PHE A 42 -5.94 -1.72 -5.17
C PHE A 42 -7.36 -2.14 -5.48
N ARG A 43 -7.55 -2.90 -6.56
CA ARG A 43 -8.87 -3.45 -6.93
C ARG A 43 -9.17 -4.74 -6.15
N THR A 44 -8.14 -5.44 -5.71
CA THR A 44 -8.24 -6.76 -5.09
C THR A 44 -7.71 -6.75 -3.66
N MET A 45 -8.50 -7.31 -2.75
CA MET A 45 -8.16 -7.38 -1.32
C MET A 45 -6.82 -8.08 -1.09
N PRO A 46 -6.54 -9.27 -1.68
CA PRO A 46 -5.31 -9.99 -1.38
C PRO A 46 -4.05 -9.21 -1.74
N VAL A 47 -4.09 -8.41 -2.82
CA VAL A 47 -2.95 -7.58 -3.23
C VAL A 47 -2.74 -6.41 -2.27
N ALA A 48 -3.81 -5.77 -1.80
CA ALA A 48 -3.70 -4.73 -0.77
C ALA A 48 -3.04 -5.26 0.52
N PHE A 49 -3.39 -6.48 0.93
CA PHE A 49 -2.77 -7.14 2.08
C PHE A 49 -1.29 -7.44 1.82
N ALA A 50 -0.95 -8.00 0.66
CA ALA A 50 0.43 -8.31 0.30
C ALA A 50 1.29 -7.03 0.22
N PHE A 51 0.74 -5.94 -0.32
CA PHE A 51 1.41 -4.65 -0.38
C PHE A 51 1.64 -4.07 1.02
N ALA A 52 0.63 -4.07 1.89
CA ALA A 52 0.77 -3.56 3.26
C ALA A 52 1.83 -4.34 4.05
N ALA A 53 1.86 -5.67 3.89
CA ALA A 53 2.86 -6.53 4.53
C ALA A 53 4.28 -6.28 4.00
N MET A 54 4.44 -6.14 2.67
CA MET A 54 5.71 -5.81 2.04
C MET A 54 6.23 -4.45 2.51
N SER A 55 5.38 -3.42 2.52
CA SER A 55 5.76 -2.07 2.94
C SER A 55 6.15 -2.02 4.43
N ALA A 56 5.43 -2.75 5.29
CA ALA A 56 5.79 -2.89 6.70
C ALA A 56 7.12 -3.64 6.92
N ALA A 57 7.39 -4.68 6.12
CA ALA A 57 8.68 -5.37 6.15
C ALA A 57 9.82 -4.47 5.66
N PHE A 58 9.58 -3.67 4.61
CA PHE A 58 10.53 -2.70 4.09
C PHE A 58 10.89 -1.62 5.12
N ASP A 59 9.88 -1.00 5.76
CA ASP A 59 10.10 0.03 6.79
C ASP A 59 10.96 -0.51 7.95
N ARG A 60 10.66 -1.73 8.42
CA ARG A 60 11.48 -2.40 9.42
C ARG A 60 12.92 -2.62 8.91
N PHE A 61 13.09 -3.15 7.71
CA PHE A 61 14.41 -3.40 7.12
C PHE A 61 15.24 -2.11 6.95
N THR A 62 14.63 -1.02 6.51
CA THR A 62 15.34 0.27 6.38
C THR A 62 15.69 0.92 7.71
N ALA A 63 14.98 0.55 8.79
CA ALA A 63 15.28 1.03 10.12
C ALA A 63 16.35 0.20 10.84
N SER A 64 16.60 -1.05 10.42
CA SER A 64 17.57 -1.93 11.08
C SER A 64 19.01 -1.65 10.69
N THR A 65 19.25 -1.00 9.55
CA THR A 65 20.61 -0.61 9.12
C THR A 65 21.35 0.31 10.10
N ASP A 66 20.67 0.85 11.12
CA ASP A 66 21.28 1.62 12.22
C ASP A 66 21.58 0.76 13.49
N GLU A 67 21.06 -0.47 13.61
CA GLU A 67 21.20 -1.36 14.79
C GLU A 67 21.61 -2.80 14.35
N GLU A 68 22.92 -3.09 14.31
CA GLU A 68 23.62 -4.23 13.68
C GLU A 68 23.16 -5.70 14.00
N ALA A 69 22.14 -5.95 14.81
CA ALA A 69 21.92 -7.30 15.37
C ALA A 69 21.01 -8.25 14.54
N ASP A 70 20.18 -7.78 13.60
CA ASP A 70 19.17 -8.65 12.93
C ASP A 70 18.97 -8.42 11.41
N ASP A 71 19.92 -7.76 10.75
CA ASP A 71 19.78 -7.32 9.36
C ASP A 71 19.52 -8.43 8.35
N VAL A 72 20.07 -9.63 8.55
CA VAL A 72 19.93 -10.76 7.60
C VAL A 72 18.51 -11.33 7.63
N GLN A 73 17.90 -11.45 8.81
CA GLN A 73 16.53 -11.95 8.94
C GLN A 73 15.55 -10.95 8.35
N MET A 74 15.75 -9.66 8.63
CA MET A 74 14.88 -8.59 8.13
C MET A 74 14.98 -8.43 6.61
N ALA A 75 16.18 -8.55 6.04
CA ALA A 75 16.37 -8.59 4.59
C ALA A 75 15.65 -9.79 3.94
N THR A 76 15.69 -10.95 4.60
CA THR A 76 15.02 -12.17 4.13
C THR A 76 13.50 -12.00 4.17
N ASP A 77 12.96 -11.48 5.27
CA ASP A 77 11.53 -11.22 5.43
C ASP A 77 11.02 -10.21 4.39
N PHE A 78 11.79 -9.14 4.14
CA PHE A 78 11.48 -8.19 3.08
C PHE A 78 11.47 -8.87 1.70
N ALA A 79 12.51 -9.63 1.35
CA ALA A 79 12.57 -10.32 0.06
C ALA A 79 11.41 -11.33 -0.15
N VAL A 80 10.98 -12.03 0.90
CA VAL A 80 9.84 -12.95 0.85
C VAL A 80 8.54 -12.20 0.59
N THR A 81 8.31 -11.11 1.31
CA THR A 81 7.08 -10.31 1.18
C THR A 81 7.02 -9.54 -0.16
N GLU A 82 8.15 -9.02 -0.63
CA GLU A 82 8.28 -8.40 -1.96
C GLU A 82 7.94 -9.40 -3.06
N ARG A 83 8.50 -10.61 -3.01
CA ARG A 83 8.18 -11.66 -3.98
C ARG A 83 6.72 -12.04 -3.95
N ALA A 84 6.13 -12.19 -2.76
CA ALA A 84 4.71 -12.50 -2.62
C ALA A 84 3.82 -11.42 -3.24
N PHE A 85 4.14 -10.14 -3.02
CA PHE A 85 3.42 -9.02 -3.64
C PHE A 85 3.58 -9.02 -5.16
N SER A 86 4.80 -9.17 -5.68
CA SER A 86 5.08 -9.18 -7.11
C SER A 86 4.34 -10.33 -7.83
N ASP A 87 4.40 -11.53 -7.27
CA ASP A 87 3.72 -12.70 -7.84
C ASP A 87 2.19 -12.52 -7.83
N LEU A 88 1.63 -11.98 -6.74
CA LEU A 88 0.20 -11.82 -6.57
C LEU A 88 -0.38 -10.67 -7.43
N SER A 89 0.28 -9.51 -7.43
CA SER A 89 -0.11 -8.35 -8.24
C SER A 89 -0.05 -8.66 -9.74
N SER A 90 0.96 -9.41 -10.19
CA SER A 90 1.08 -9.87 -11.57
C SER A 90 -0.05 -10.82 -11.97
N ARG A 91 -0.35 -11.83 -11.13
CA ARG A 91 -1.39 -12.83 -11.42
C ARG A 91 -2.80 -12.24 -11.42
N LEU A 92 -3.05 -11.22 -10.62
CA LEU A 92 -4.35 -10.56 -10.50
C LEU A 92 -4.46 -9.28 -11.34
N CYS A 93 -3.40 -8.91 -12.06
CA CYS A 93 -3.31 -7.70 -12.87
C CYS A 93 -3.67 -6.42 -12.06
N ASP A 94 -3.19 -6.35 -10.82
CA ASP A 94 -3.50 -5.29 -9.88
C ASP A 94 -2.19 -4.74 -9.29
N GLY A 95 -1.61 -3.73 -9.95
CA GLY A 95 -0.35 -3.11 -9.53
C GLY A 95 -0.51 -2.00 -8.48
N GLY A 96 -1.75 -1.68 -8.10
CA GLY A 96 -2.05 -0.50 -7.31
C GLY A 96 -1.98 0.81 -8.12
N VAL A 97 -2.70 1.82 -7.65
CA VAL A 97 -2.71 3.17 -8.22
C VAL A 97 -2.55 4.18 -7.09
N ALA A 98 -1.73 5.21 -7.30
CA ALA A 98 -1.55 6.28 -6.31
C ALA A 98 -2.89 6.97 -6.00
N GLY A 99 -3.21 7.15 -4.72
CA GLY A 99 -4.49 7.70 -4.25
C GLY A 99 -4.77 9.11 -4.79
N ARG A 100 -3.72 9.92 -4.99
CA ARG A 100 -3.84 11.24 -5.65
C ARG A 100 -4.44 11.17 -7.05
N LEU A 101 -4.19 10.10 -7.81
CA LEU A 101 -4.76 9.91 -9.14
C LEU A 101 -6.25 9.59 -9.06
N VAL A 102 -6.65 8.81 -8.05
CA VAL A 102 -8.07 8.51 -7.78
C VAL A 102 -8.81 9.77 -7.35
N GLN A 103 -8.24 10.56 -6.43
CA GLN A 103 -8.84 11.85 -6.04
C GLN A 103 -8.95 12.83 -7.22
N ALA A 104 -7.97 12.85 -8.12
CA ALA A 104 -8.03 13.69 -9.31
C ALA A 104 -9.14 13.23 -10.28
N TRP A 105 -9.35 11.92 -10.40
CA TRP A 105 -10.44 11.32 -11.19
C TRP A 105 -11.82 11.66 -10.62
N GLU A 106 -12.00 11.56 -9.30
CA GLU A 106 -13.25 11.92 -8.60
C GLU A 106 -13.57 13.43 -8.67
N ARG A 107 -12.53 14.28 -8.73
CA ARG A 107 -12.70 15.74 -8.90
C ARG A 107 -13.09 16.13 -10.32
N GLN A 108 -13.04 15.20 -11.29
CA GLN A 108 -13.47 15.50 -12.65
C GLN A 108 -15.00 15.48 -12.70
N PRO A 109 -15.68 16.62 -12.91
CA PRO A 109 -17.13 16.63 -13.01
C PRO A 109 -17.55 15.75 -14.20
N ALA A 110 -18.64 14.99 -14.01
CA ALA A 110 -19.24 14.11 -15.01
C ALA A 110 -19.79 14.84 -16.27
N GLU A 111 -19.45 16.12 -16.46
CA GLU A 111 -20.00 17.01 -17.48
C GLU A 111 -19.09 17.19 -18.73
N GLY A 112 -18.04 16.38 -18.88
CA GLY A 112 -17.25 16.31 -20.12
C GLY A 112 -17.72 15.18 -21.05
N PRO A 113 -17.77 15.37 -22.38
CA PRO A 113 -18.17 14.31 -23.30
C PRO A 113 -17.21 13.14 -23.14
N ARG A 114 -17.73 12.01 -22.63
CA ARG A 114 -17.02 10.74 -22.62
C ARG A 114 -16.71 10.39 -24.06
N LEU A 115 -15.46 10.54 -24.47
CA LEU A 115 -14.99 10.07 -25.77
C LEU A 115 -15.12 8.54 -25.75
N THR A 116 -16.23 8.05 -26.30
CA THR A 116 -16.39 6.65 -26.65
C THR A 116 -15.34 6.33 -27.71
N LEU A 117 -14.33 5.56 -27.32
CA LEU A 117 -13.44 4.91 -28.27
C LEU A 117 -14.30 3.87 -29.00
N HIS A 118 -14.63 4.17 -30.26
CA HIS A 118 -15.27 3.26 -31.20
C HIS A 118 -14.21 2.44 -31.96
#